data_AF-A0A4U0GLW3-F1
#
_entry.id   AF-A0A4U0GLW3-F1
#
_cell.length_a   1.000
_cell.length_b   1.000
_cell.length_c   1.000
_cell.angle_alpha   90.00
_cell.angle_beta   90.00
_cell.angle_gamma   90.00
#
_symmetry.space_group_name_H-M   'P 1'
#
loop_
_entity.id
_entity.type
_entity.pdbx_description
1 polymer ?
#
loop_
_entity_poly.entity_id
_entity_poly.type
_entity_poly.pdbx_seq_one_letter_code
_entity_poly.pdbx_strand_id
1 'polypeptide(L)'
;MKSVDIKARIKRNLLDKLSGKYYRDESSDIIQYLNKNNVKALVGIQQDDGIYTIIGTEKIYYLTPSMTKGEIVIGDFLTILNQVALTFGKSEKYEFIKVNEHDYVWVMNLETMNALWNTMLLLYNAGD
;
A
#
# COMPACT_ATOMS: atom_id res chain seq x y z
N MET A 1 -17.07 -0.40 18.29
CA MET A 1 -16.59 -0.95 17.00
C MET A 1 -16.45 -2.45 17.12
N LYS A 2 -17.23 -3.23 16.35
CA LYS A 2 -16.94 -4.67 16.24
C LYS A 2 -15.50 -4.80 15.76
N SER A 3 -14.71 -5.62 16.44
CA SER A 3 -13.38 -6.05 16.01
C SER A 3 -13.55 -6.67 14.62
N VAL A 4 -13.45 -5.80 13.61
CA VAL A 4 -13.32 -6.20 12.23
C VAL A 4 -11.96 -6.84 12.19
N ASP A 5 -11.91 -8.16 11.94
CA ASP A 5 -10.66 -8.88 11.77
C ASP A 5 -10.00 -8.40 10.47
N ILE A 6 -9.30 -7.27 10.58
CA ILE A 6 -8.58 -6.58 9.50
C ILE A 6 -7.60 -7.57 8.85
N LYS A 7 -6.98 -8.46 9.64
CA LYS A 7 -6.07 -9.49 9.13
C LYS A 7 -6.77 -10.50 8.24
N ALA A 8 -7.90 -11.06 8.70
CA ALA A 8 -8.68 -11.98 7.89
C ALA A 8 -9.17 -11.33 6.58
N ARG A 9 -9.42 -10.02 6.59
CA ARG A 9 -9.85 -9.27 5.40
C ARG A 9 -8.70 -8.94 4.44
N ILE A 10 -7.52 -8.54 4.94
CA ILE A 10 -6.30 -8.39 4.13
C ILE A 10 -5.98 -9.71 3.42
N LYS A 11 -6.09 -10.83 4.13
CA LYS A 11 -5.87 -12.18 3.58
C LYS A 11 -6.86 -12.55 2.48
N ARG A 12 -8.09 -12.03 2.51
CA ARG A 12 -9.09 -12.23 1.43
C ARG A 12 -8.73 -11.50 0.15
N ASN A 13 -7.99 -10.41 0.24
CA ASN A 13 -7.51 -9.65 -0.93
C ASN A 13 -6.24 -10.25 -1.54
N LEU A 14 -5.71 -11.34 -0.96
CA LEU A 14 -4.56 -12.09 -1.46
C LEU A 14 -3.29 -11.26 -1.62
N LEU A 15 -3.16 -10.14 -0.90
CA LEU A 15 -1.97 -9.28 -0.98
C LEU A 15 -0.69 -10.06 -0.62
N ASP A 16 -0.77 -10.91 0.40
CA ASP A 16 0.30 -11.83 0.80
C ASP A 16 0.74 -12.75 -0.34
N LYS A 17 -0.24 -13.37 -1.01
CA LYS A 17 0.02 -14.31 -2.10
C LYS A 17 0.55 -13.63 -3.36
N LEU A 18 0.00 -12.46 -3.71
CA LEU A 18 0.32 -11.74 -4.94
C LEU A 18 1.66 -11.00 -4.85
N SER A 19 2.01 -10.50 -3.65
CA SER A 19 3.28 -9.83 -3.42
C SER A 19 4.45 -10.78 -3.10
N GLY A 20 4.14 -12.04 -2.72
CA GLY A 20 5.13 -13.09 -2.50
C GLY A 20 6.24 -12.66 -1.53
N LYS A 21 7.50 -12.77 -1.95
CA LYS A 21 8.66 -12.42 -1.10
C LYS A 21 8.71 -10.94 -0.69
N TYR A 22 7.99 -10.07 -1.39
CA TYR A 22 7.96 -8.63 -1.09
C TYR A 22 6.92 -8.28 -0.05
N TYR A 23 6.03 -9.19 0.33
CA TYR A 23 5.02 -8.94 1.35
C TYR A 23 5.65 -8.62 2.71
N ARG A 24 5.07 -7.65 3.42
CA ARG A 24 5.49 -7.25 4.76
C ARG A 24 4.26 -7.15 5.66
N ASP A 25 4.37 -7.73 6.85
CA ASP A 25 3.36 -7.75 7.89
C ASP A 25 3.95 -7.33 9.25
N GLU A 26 3.17 -7.45 10.31
CA GLU A 26 3.58 -7.10 11.68
C GLU A 26 4.85 -7.81 12.18
N SER A 27 5.20 -8.96 11.60
CA SER A 27 6.43 -9.68 11.94
C SER A 27 7.66 -9.10 11.25
N SER A 28 7.48 -8.28 10.22
CA SER A 28 8.54 -7.71 9.40
C SER A 28 9.23 -6.51 10.07
N ASP A 29 10.55 -6.43 9.93
CA ASP A 29 11.38 -5.37 10.53
C ASP A 29 10.91 -3.96 10.18
N ILE A 30 10.51 -3.73 8.92
CA ILE A 30 10.02 -2.42 8.47
C ILE A 30 8.72 -2.02 9.18
N ILE A 31 7.77 -2.94 9.36
CA ILE A 31 6.50 -2.66 10.04
C ILE A 31 6.75 -2.40 11.52
N GLN A 32 7.61 -3.20 12.16
CA GLN A 32 8.01 -2.98 13.54
C GLN A 32 8.73 -1.65 13.72
N TYR A 33 9.63 -1.30 12.81
CA TYR A 33 10.33 -0.01 12.81
C TYR A 33 9.34 1.15 12.70
N LEU A 34 8.41 1.12 11.75
CA LEU A 34 7.40 2.16 11.58
C LEU A 34 6.52 2.26 12.84
N ASN A 35 6.08 1.13 13.39
CA ASN A 35 5.25 1.12 14.60
C ASN A 35 5.97 1.65 15.86
N LYS A 36 7.27 1.38 16.00
CA LYS A 36 8.08 2.01 17.06
C LYS A 36 8.15 3.53 16.93
N ASN A 37 7.96 4.06 15.72
CA ASN A 37 7.88 5.49 15.43
C ASN A 37 6.43 6.02 15.41
N ASN A 38 5.48 5.31 16.04
CA ASN A 38 4.06 5.69 16.13
C ASN A 38 3.29 5.77 14.79
N VAL A 39 3.78 5.10 13.75
CA VAL A 39 3.22 5.17 12.38
C VAL A 39 1.97 4.28 12.18
N LYS A 40 1.59 3.43 13.14
CA LYS A 40 0.43 2.50 13.05
C LYS A 40 0.36 1.75 11.69
N ALA A 41 1.51 1.25 11.24
CA ALA A 41 1.66 0.45 10.04
C ALA A 41 1.03 -0.94 10.23
N LEU A 42 0.33 -1.42 9.21
CA LEU A 42 -0.39 -2.69 9.22
C LEU A 42 0.34 -3.74 8.36
N VAL A 43 0.38 -3.50 7.05
CA VAL A 43 0.92 -4.44 6.04
C VAL A 43 1.40 -3.65 4.81
N GLY A 44 2.17 -4.28 3.93
CA GLY A 44 2.52 -3.66 2.66
C GLY A 44 3.48 -4.49 1.84
N ILE A 45 4.24 -3.81 0.99
CA ILE A 45 5.27 -4.41 0.14
C ILE A 45 6.58 -3.66 0.28
N GLN A 46 7.69 -4.39 0.17
CA GLN A 46 9.04 -3.83 0.19
C GLN A 46 9.98 -4.62 -0.72
N GLN A 47 10.74 -3.92 -1.55
CA GLN A 47 11.81 -4.45 -2.40
C GLN A 47 13.08 -4.76 -1.60
N ASP A 48 13.96 -5.57 -2.19
CA ASP A 48 15.23 -5.96 -1.59
C ASP A 48 16.19 -4.76 -1.41
N ASP A 49 16.01 -3.68 -2.19
CA ASP A 49 16.76 -2.41 -2.08
C ASP A 49 16.17 -1.42 -1.05
N GLY A 50 15.06 -1.78 -0.42
CA GLY A 50 14.42 -1.01 0.64
C GLY A 50 13.25 -0.13 0.21
N ILE A 51 12.99 0.05 -1.09
CA ILE A 51 11.79 0.76 -1.60
C ILE A 51 10.54 0.06 -1.06
N TYR A 52 9.57 0.82 -0.54
CA TYR A 52 8.39 0.25 0.10
C TYR A 52 7.11 1.05 -0.14
N THR A 53 5.99 0.36 0.00
CA THR A 53 4.64 0.91 0.08
C THR A 53 3.90 0.17 1.19
N ILE A 54 3.67 0.86 2.30
CA ILE A 54 3.10 0.31 3.54
C ILE A 54 1.75 0.97 3.83
N ILE A 55 0.73 0.15 4.02
CA ILE A 55 -0.60 0.54 4.46
C ILE A 55 -0.60 0.68 5.98
N GLY A 56 -0.89 1.89 6.47
CA GLY A 56 -1.22 2.14 7.87
C GLY A 56 -2.72 2.25 8.11
N THR A 57 -3.10 2.71 9.30
CA THR A 57 -4.52 2.87 9.66
C THR A 57 -5.20 4.04 8.94
N GLU A 58 -4.47 5.12 8.66
CA GLU A 58 -5.02 6.35 8.08
C GLU A 58 -4.28 6.79 6.80
N LYS A 59 -3.01 6.39 6.67
CA LYS A 59 -2.10 6.82 5.61
C LYS A 59 -1.39 5.65 4.98
N ILE A 60 -0.93 5.85 3.76
CA ILE A 60 0.05 5.03 3.06
C ILE A 60 1.41 5.68 3.24
N TYR A 61 2.37 4.89 3.67
CA TYR A 61 3.75 5.29 3.88
C TYR A 61 4.60 4.68 2.77
N TYR A 62 5.45 5.48 2.15
CA TYR A 62 6.25 5.02 1.03
C TYR A 62 7.69 5.53 1.09
N LEU A 63 8.58 4.79 0.44
CA LEU A 63 9.93 5.21 0.09
C LEU A 63 10.06 5.11 -1.44
N THR A 64 10.39 6.23 -2.08
CA THR A 64 10.53 6.29 -3.54
C THR A 64 11.92 5.80 -4.00
N PRO A 65 12.10 5.51 -5.31
CA PRO A 65 13.43 5.22 -5.87
C PRO A 65 14.46 6.36 -5.69
N SER A 66 14.00 7.60 -5.52
CA SER A 66 14.84 8.76 -5.19
C SER A 66 15.19 8.85 -3.71
N MET A 67 14.88 7.82 -2.91
CA MET A 67 15.10 7.73 -1.47
C MET A 67 14.30 8.78 -0.67
N THR A 68 13.20 9.29 -1.24
CA THR A 68 12.28 10.20 -0.56
C THR A 68 11.26 9.39 0.24
N LYS A 69 11.18 9.67 1.54
CA LYS A 69 10.11 9.15 2.39
C LYS A 69 8.90 10.06 2.29
N GLY A 70 7.73 9.48 2.11
CA GLY A 70 6.48 10.21 2.06
C GLY A 70 5.33 9.48 2.75
N GLU A 71 4.27 10.24 2.99
CA GLU A 71 3.01 9.73 3.49
C GLU A 71 1.86 10.37 2.72
N ILE A 72 0.79 9.62 2.49
CA ILE A 72 -0.40 10.10 1.81
C ILE A 72 -1.64 9.52 2.49
N VAL A 73 -2.69 10.33 2.66
CA VAL A 73 -3.95 9.85 3.24
C VAL A 73 -4.55 8.78 2.32
N ILE A 74 -5.13 7.73 2.90
CA ILE A 74 -5.67 6.60 2.13
C ILE A 74 -6.68 7.09 1.08
N GLY A 75 -7.59 8.01 1.43
CA GLY A 75 -8.57 8.57 0.50
C GLY A 75 -7.96 9.28 -0.71
N ASP A 76 -6.87 10.03 -0.49
CA ASP A 76 -6.15 10.73 -1.56
C ASP A 76 -5.46 9.74 -2.48
N PHE A 77 -4.79 8.72 -1.91
CA PHE A 77 -4.14 7.69 -2.72
C PHE A 77 -5.16 6.86 -3.52
N LEU A 78 -6.32 6.54 -2.95
CA LEU A 78 -7.43 5.90 -3.68
C LEU A 78 -7.92 6.75 -4.86
N THR A 79 -7.97 8.08 -4.68
CA THR A 79 -8.33 9.01 -5.76
C THR A 79 -7.30 8.98 -6.89
N ILE A 80 -6.00 8.95 -6.54
CA ILE A 80 -4.90 8.82 -7.51
C ILE A 80 -5.01 7.49 -8.26
N LEU A 81 -5.18 6.36 -7.56
CA LEU A 81 -5.35 5.05 -8.18
C LEU A 81 -6.51 5.03 -9.17
N ASN A 82 -7.64 5.66 -8.81
CA ASN A 82 -8.80 5.77 -9.69
C ASN A 82 -8.50 6.57 -10.96
N GLN A 83 -7.82 7.70 -10.84
CA GLN A 83 -7.43 8.51 -12.00
C GLN A 83 -6.46 7.78 -12.93
N VAL A 84 -5.47 7.07 -12.37
CA VAL A 84 -4.51 6.29 -13.15
C VAL A 84 -5.22 5.12 -13.86
N ALA A 85 -6.11 4.41 -13.17
CA ALA A 85 -6.90 3.33 -13.77
C ALA A 85 -7.79 3.82 -14.93
N LEU A 86 -8.42 4.99 -14.78
CA LEU A 86 -9.22 5.62 -15.84
C LEU A 86 -8.37 6.06 -17.04
N THR A 87 -7.13 6.49 -16.80
CA THR A 87 -6.24 7.02 -17.83
C THR A 87 -5.59 5.90 -18.66
N PHE A 88 -5.10 4.86 -18.00
CA PHE A 88 -4.26 3.84 -18.65
C PHE A 88 -4.96 2.51 -18.91
N GLY A 89 -6.09 2.25 -18.23
CA GLY A 89 -6.86 1.01 -18.38
C GLY A 89 -6.05 -0.25 -18.07
N LYS A 90 -6.55 -1.43 -18.46
CA LYS A 90 -5.95 -2.73 -18.10
C LYS A 90 -4.61 -3.06 -18.78
N SER A 91 -4.12 -2.20 -19.66
CA SER A 91 -2.97 -2.44 -20.54
C SER A 91 -1.61 -2.05 -19.94
N GLU A 92 -1.61 -1.31 -18.83
CA GLU A 92 -0.37 -0.85 -18.21
C GLU A 92 0.24 -1.90 -17.28
N LYS A 93 1.57 -1.87 -17.12
CA LYS A 93 2.29 -2.80 -16.22
C LYS A 93 2.09 -2.47 -14.74
N TYR A 94 1.67 -1.24 -14.42
CA TYR A 94 1.44 -0.74 -13.06
C TYR A 94 2.56 -1.10 -12.09
N GLU A 95 3.81 -0.77 -12.43
CA GLU A 95 4.94 -1.01 -11.52
C GLU A 95 5.12 0.17 -10.55
N PHE A 96 4.95 1.39 -11.06
CA PHE A 96 5.07 2.63 -10.33
C PHE A 96 3.87 3.53 -10.60
N ILE A 97 3.40 4.21 -9.55
CA ILE A 97 2.27 5.13 -9.61
C ILE A 97 2.75 6.51 -9.24
N LYS A 98 2.56 7.47 -10.15
CA LYS A 98 2.86 8.87 -9.89
C LYS A 98 1.89 9.41 -8.84
N VAL A 99 2.40 9.89 -7.70
CA VAL A 99 1.56 10.46 -6.63
C VAL A 99 1.64 11.98 -6.55
N ASN A 100 2.71 12.57 -7.07
CA ASN A 100 2.85 14.01 -7.25
C ASN A 100 3.86 14.29 -8.39
N GLU A 101 4.28 15.54 -8.59
CA GLU A 101 5.20 15.90 -9.67
C GLU A 101 6.58 15.23 -9.58
N HIS A 102 7.00 14.83 -8.36
CA HIS A 102 8.35 14.37 -8.05
C HIS A 102 8.42 12.90 -7.64
N ASP A 103 7.31 12.33 -7.14
CA ASP A 103 7.30 11.03 -6.49
C ASP A 103 6.49 9.99 -7.26
N TYR A 104 7.08 8.79 -7.27
CA TYR A 104 6.45 7.57 -7.76
C TYR A 104 6.47 6.52 -6.65
N VAL A 105 5.31 5.95 -6.39
CA VAL A 105 5.10 4.88 -5.40
C VAL A 105 5.15 3.55 -6.12
N TRP A 106 5.99 2.63 -5.62
CA TRP A 106 6.09 1.30 -6.17
C TRP A 106 4.90 0.44 -5.75
N VAL A 107 4.25 -0.21 -6.71
CA VAL A 107 3.11 -1.11 -6.47
C VAL A 107 3.32 -2.50 -7.07
N MET A 108 4.54 -2.80 -7.51
CA MET A 108 5.01 -4.07 -8.07
C MET A 108 4.42 -4.44 -9.43
N ASN A 109 3.11 -4.66 -9.51
CA ASN A 109 2.40 -5.02 -10.73
C ASN A 109 0.88 -4.78 -10.57
N LEU A 110 0.12 -4.93 -11.66
CA LEU A 110 -1.33 -4.76 -11.67
C LEU A 110 -2.06 -5.61 -10.62
N GLU A 111 -1.68 -6.88 -10.43
CA GLU A 111 -2.36 -7.76 -9.47
C GLU A 111 -2.16 -7.29 -8.04
N THR A 112 -0.92 -6.94 -7.68
CA THR A 112 -0.56 -6.39 -6.38
C THR A 112 -1.20 -5.03 -6.16
N MET A 113 -1.23 -4.17 -7.17
CA MET A 113 -1.91 -2.88 -7.13
C MET A 113 -3.40 -3.04 -6.83
N ASN A 114 -4.10 -3.98 -7.49
CA ASN A 114 -5.50 -4.28 -7.22
C ASN A 114 -5.72 -4.81 -5.79
N ALA A 115 -4.81 -5.67 -5.30
CA ALA A 115 -4.88 -6.18 -3.94
C ALA A 115 -4.65 -5.09 -2.88
N LEU A 116 -3.69 -4.18 -3.12
CA LEU A 116 -3.46 -2.99 -2.31
C LEU A 116 -4.72 -2.11 -2.32
N TRP A 117 -5.27 -1.82 -3.49
CA TRP A 117 -6.47 -0.99 -3.65
C TRP A 117 -7.65 -1.56 -2.86
N ASN A 118 -7.99 -2.84 -3.07
CA ASN A 118 -9.09 -3.48 -2.34
C ASN A 118 -8.86 -3.48 -0.82
N THR A 119 -7.61 -3.59 -0.39
CA THR A 119 -7.25 -3.51 1.03
C THR A 119 -7.46 -2.11 1.58
N MET A 120 -7.07 -1.09 0.83
CA MET A 120 -7.27 0.31 1.21
C MET A 120 -8.76 0.71 1.24
N LEU A 121 -9.54 0.33 0.23
CA LEU A 121 -11.00 0.57 0.21
C LEU A 121 -11.69 -0.02 1.43
N LEU A 122 -11.27 -1.23 1.83
CA LEU A 122 -11.83 -1.91 2.98
C LEU A 122 -11.49 -1.20 4.30
N LEU A 123 -10.28 -0.67 4.43
CA LEU A 123 -9.86 0.08 5.61
C LEU A 123 -10.55 1.44 5.68
N TYR A 124 -10.62 2.14 4.55
CA TYR A 124 -11.28 3.43 4.42
C TYR A 124 -12.76 3.36 4.83
N ASN A 125 -13.51 2.40 4.27
CA ASN A 125 -14.93 2.20 4.57
C ASN A 125 -15.22 1.59 5.96
N ALA A 126 -14.19 1.15 6.70
CA ALA A 126 -14.35 0.63 8.06
C ALA A 126 -14.05 1.68 9.14
N GLY A 127 -13.43 2.80 8.76
CA GLY A 127 -13.12 3.94 9.62
C GLY A 127 -14.14 5.09 9.55
N ASP A 128 -14.90 5.18 8.46
CA ASP A 128 -16.14 5.97 8.33
C ASP A 128 -17.34 5.27 9.00
#